data_AF-F4R626-F1
#
_entry.id   AF-F4R626-F1
#
_cell.length_a   1.000
_cell.length_b   1.000
_cell.length_c   1.000
_cell.angle_alpha   90.00
_cell.angle_beta   90.00
_cell.angle_gamma   90.00
#
_symmetry.space_group_name_H-M   'P 1'
#
loop_
_entity.id
_entity.type
_entity.pdbx_description
1 polymer ?
#
loop_
_entity_poly.entity_id
_entity_poly.type
_entity_poly.pdbx_seq_one_letter_code
_entity_poly.pdbx_strand_id
1 'polypeptide(L)'
;MNEDNFEQINAILEEYQPSSLYSLELRNQLISNALPGDVPSSVVDMKLDESLLRTLDYDLSSYQTYLSAVEFNWIEAVAKELFITRALLTDNPPNTSDVEVHKLSAINVEFEKQLQELNASIATDEATILEMSQELELGYDETIKTFTQSRKLMNEIADLELELNELKINQTEDDAEPMTIAEVTQVVTEYENQLQEMNERLVANQQEVPQLKALHLSDSKAVEQLRVERHAVEKAEGDRRRTLSSQIRGGTLVKIEAGLTWFKSVRRTYQASMGIISIGFVGPPRSKPDKLRVTFSLRHSLEATLVIEFKDLPQSGTRRIASAYLDQSSQDIEPIVEPYIANNDLVTLIRAVVHFVGQL
;
A
#
# COMPACT_ATOMS: atom_id res chain seq x y z
N MET A 1 23.11 -27.84 -1.55
CA MET A 1 23.12 -26.80 -0.51
C MET A 1 22.22 -27.30 0.60
N ASN A 2 22.75 -27.43 1.81
CA ASN A 2 22.09 -28.09 2.94
C ASN A 2 21.00 -27.19 3.51
N GLU A 3 19.86 -27.76 3.90
CA GLU A 3 18.74 -27.07 4.56
C GLU A 3 19.19 -26.24 5.78
N ASP A 4 20.20 -26.72 6.51
CA ASP A 4 20.84 -26.00 7.63
C ASP A 4 21.35 -24.61 7.28
N ASN A 5 21.82 -24.38 6.05
CA ASN A 5 22.30 -23.06 5.64
C ASN A 5 21.14 -22.10 5.39
N PHE A 6 19.98 -22.61 4.97
CA PHE A 6 18.78 -21.79 4.74
C PHE A 6 18.12 -21.41 6.06
N GLU A 7 18.08 -22.32 7.04
CA GLU A 7 17.63 -22.00 8.39
C GLU A 7 18.57 -21.01 9.09
N GLN A 8 19.88 -21.12 8.93
CA GLN A 8 20.82 -20.13 9.47
C GLN A 8 20.68 -18.77 8.78
N ILE A 9 20.48 -18.74 7.46
CA ILE A 9 20.25 -17.49 6.73
C ILE A 9 18.91 -16.86 7.14
N ASN A 10 17.85 -17.65 7.32
CA ASN A 10 16.56 -17.16 7.80
C ASN A 10 16.61 -16.71 9.27
N ALA A 11 17.35 -17.39 10.14
CA ALA A 11 17.56 -16.95 11.52
C ALA A 11 18.34 -15.62 11.58
N ILE A 12 19.36 -15.46 10.72
CA ILE A 12 20.10 -14.20 10.58
C ILE A 12 19.19 -13.12 9.99
N LEU A 13 18.31 -13.44 9.03
CA LEU A 13 17.36 -12.50 8.42
C LEU A 13 16.18 -12.16 9.34
N GLU A 14 15.78 -13.05 10.26
CA GLU A 14 14.81 -12.78 11.33
C GLU A 14 15.43 -11.91 12.42
N GLU A 15 16.71 -12.12 12.74
CA GLU A 15 17.50 -11.21 13.61
C GLU A 15 17.74 -9.85 12.92
N TYR A 16 17.77 -9.81 11.58
CA TYR A 16 17.86 -8.62 10.72
C TYR A 16 16.52 -8.13 10.16
N GLN A 17 15.37 -8.58 10.69
CA GLN A 17 14.11 -7.86 10.50
C GLN A 17 14.33 -6.41 10.92
N PRO A 18 13.80 -5.43 10.18
CA PRO A 18 14.29 -4.07 10.19
C PRO A 18 14.15 -3.54 11.61
N SER A 19 15.27 -3.46 12.30
CA SER A 19 15.52 -2.38 13.24
C SER A 19 15.52 -1.13 12.38
N SER A 20 14.32 -0.70 11.95
CA SER A 20 14.04 0.59 11.34
C SER A 20 14.84 1.58 12.16
N LEU A 21 15.83 2.22 11.54
CA LEU A 21 16.88 2.96 12.23
C LEU A 21 16.29 3.77 13.38
N TYR A 22 16.47 3.18 14.56
CA TYR A 22 15.80 3.45 15.82
C TYR A 22 16.45 4.66 16.50
N SER A 23 16.72 5.74 15.75
CA SER A 23 17.39 6.92 16.31
C SER A 23 16.40 8.05 16.57
N LEU A 24 15.41 8.25 15.69
CA LEU A 24 14.39 9.30 15.87
C LEU A 24 13.24 8.84 16.77
N GLU A 25 12.71 7.64 16.52
CA GLU A 25 11.64 7.02 17.31
C GLU A 25 12.10 6.80 18.76
N LEU A 26 13.31 6.26 18.94
CA LEU A 26 13.90 6.00 20.26
C LEU A 26 14.25 7.31 20.99
N ARG A 27 14.67 8.37 20.27
CA ARG A 27 14.86 9.71 20.84
C ARG A 27 13.52 10.29 21.30
N ASN A 28 12.49 10.22 20.48
CA ASN A 28 11.17 10.74 20.82
C ASN A 28 10.57 9.97 22.00
N GLN A 29 10.79 8.65 22.06
CA GLN A 29 10.42 7.80 23.20
C GLN A 29 11.26 8.10 24.46
N LEU A 30 12.55 8.38 24.34
CA LEU A 30 13.41 8.77 25.47
C LEU A 30 13.06 10.17 26.00
N ILE A 31 12.72 11.11 25.10
CA ILE A 31 12.28 12.46 25.47
C ILE A 31 10.86 12.43 26.06
N SER A 32 9.96 11.57 25.55
CA SER A 32 8.60 11.44 26.07
C SER A 32 8.54 10.73 27.42
N ASN A 33 9.47 9.81 27.68
CA ASN A 33 9.46 8.98 28.89
C ASN A 33 10.35 9.54 30.03
N ALA A 34 11.13 10.60 29.79
CA ALA A 34 11.99 11.17 30.81
C ALA A 34 11.29 12.27 31.62
N LEU A 35 11.35 12.16 32.95
CA LEU A 35 11.02 13.25 33.86
C LEU A 35 11.99 14.43 33.65
N PRO A 36 11.58 15.69 33.92
CA PRO A 36 12.44 16.85 33.68
C PRO A 36 13.66 16.78 34.60
N GLY A 37 14.82 16.39 34.03
CA GLY A 37 16.10 16.28 34.73
C GLY A 37 16.92 15.02 34.43
N ASP A 38 16.34 13.99 33.81
CA ASP A 38 16.99 12.67 33.67
C ASP A 38 17.58 12.39 32.27
N VAL A 39 17.54 13.38 31.36
CA VAL A 39 18.14 13.27 30.02
C VAL A 39 19.55 13.89 30.04
N PRO A 40 20.62 13.15 29.69
CA PRO A 40 21.96 13.71 29.58
C PRO A 40 21.98 14.91 28.62
N SER A 41 22.62 16.03 29.00
CA SER A 41 22.61 17.25 28.16
C SER A 41 23.16 17.02 26.74
N SER A 42 24.04 16.02 26.57
CA SER A 42 24.56 15.59 25.27
C SER A 42 23.49 15.07 24.29
N VAL A 43 22.36 14.56 24.79
CA VAL A 43 21.22 14.07 23.97
C VAL A 43 20.27 15.22 23.61
N VAL A 44 20.16 16.23 24.48
CA VAL A 44 19.37 17.45 24.24
C VAL A 44 20.10 18.41 23.28
N ASP A 45 21.42 18.49 23.39
CA ASP A 45 22.29 19.39 22.63
C ASP A 45 22.73 18.84 21.25
N MET A 46 22.36 17.60 20.90
CA MET A 46 22.49 17.10 19.53
C MET A 46 21.49 17.84 18.63
N LYS A 47 21.88 19.02 18.12
CA LYS A 47 21.26 19.62 16.94
C LYS A 47 21.55 18.72 15.74
N LEU A 48 20.71 17.71 15.53
CA LEU A 48 20.70 17.02 14.25
C LEU A 48 20.21 18.00 13.19
N ASP A 49 21.07 18.23 12.19
CA ASP A 49 20.75 19.07 11.06
C ASP A 49 19.59 18.44 10.28
N GLU A 50 18.46 19.13 10.19
CA GLU A 50 17.23 18.60 9.59
C GLU A 50 17.44 18.25 8.11
N SER A 51 18.35 18.96 7.43
CA SER A 51 18.79 18.60 6.08
C SER A 51 19.55 17.27 6.03
N LEU A 52 20.39 16.97 7.02
CA LEU A 52 21.11 15.70 7.09
C LEU A 52 20.14 14.53 7.29
N LEU A 53 19.13 14.70 8.15
CA LEU A 53 18.08 13.70 8.37
C LEU A 53 17.26 13.41 7.11
N ARG A 54 16.81 14.46 6.42
CA ARG A 54 16.06 14.28 5.15
C ARG A 54 16.91 13.62 4.06
N THR A 55 18.21 13.91 4.04
CA THR A 55 19.12 13.28 3.09
C THR A 55 19.34 11.80 3.44
N LEU A 56 19.45 11.49 4.73
CA LEU A 56 19.57 10.11 5.21
C LEU A 56 18.31 9.28 4.93
N ASP A 57 17.12 9.84 5.14
CA ASP A 57 15.83 9.19 4.83
C ASP A 57 15.65 8.95 3.33
N TYR A 58 16.07 9.91 2.51
CA TYR A 58 16.08 9.76 1.06
C TYR A 58 17.05 8.66 0.63
N ASP A 59 18.27 8.67 1.16
CA ASP A 59 19.29 7.66 0.86
C ASP A 59 18.81 6.27 1.29
N LEU A 60 18.21 6.12 2.47
CA LEU A 60 17.62 4.87 2.95
C LEU A 60 16.50 4.35 2.05
N SER A 61 15.57 5.22 1.67
CA SER A 61 14.48 4.87 0.76
C SER A 61 15.03 4.43 -0.61
N SER A 62 16.09 5.07 -1.08
CA SER A 62 16.76 4.73 -2.33
C SER A 62 17.47 3.37 -2.23
N TYR A 63 18.14 3.08 -1.11
CA TYR A 63 18.81 1.79 -0.88
C TYR A 63 17.81 0.65 -0.72
N GLN A 64 16.68 0.87 -0.06
CA GLN A 64 15.61 -0.12 0.06
C GLN A 64 14.99 -0.44 -1.31
N THR A 65 14.79 0.58 -2.15
CA THR A 65 14.32 0.41 -3.54
C THR A 65 15.36 -0.34 -4.38
N TYR A 66 16.64 -0.05 -4.18
CA TYR A 66 17.72 -0.75 -4.87
C TYR A 66 17.85 -2.22 -4.42
N LEU A 67 17.77 -2.48 -3.10
CA LEU A 67 17.83 -3.83 -2.53
C LEU A 67 16.67 -4.69 -3.03
N SER A 68 15.44 -4.17 -3.00
CA SER A 68 14.27 -4.90 -3.53
C SER A 68 14.40 -5.19 -5.03
N ALA A 69 15.00 -4.29 -5.82
CA ALA A 69 15.30 -4.54 -7.22
C ALA A 69 16.39 -5.62 -7.41
N VAL A 70 17.40 -5.65 -6.54
CA VAL A 70 18.45 -6.68 -6.54
C VAL A 70 17.89 -8.04 -6.14
N GLU A 71 17.05 -8.11 -5.10
CA GLU A 71 16.34 -9.32 -4.68
C GLU A 71 15.46 -9.87 -5.82
N PHE A 72 14.68 -9.01 -6.48
CA PHE A 72 13.85 -9.41 -7.60
C PHE A 72 14.70 -9.97 -8.77
N ASN A 73 15.78 -9.28 -9.11
CA ASN A 73 16.71 -9.73 -10.16
C ASN A 73 17.40 -11.05 -9.80
N TRP A 74 17.74 -11.25 -8.51
CA TRP A 74 18.33 -12.49 -8.03
C TRP A 74 17.33 -13.65 -8.09
N ILE A 75 16.10 -13.44 -7.61
CA ILE A 75 15.01 -14.43 -7.72
C ILE A 75 14.74 -14.78 -9.18
N GLU A 76 14.72 -13.78 -10.08
CA GLU A 76 14.54 -13.99 -11.51
C GLU A 76 15.71 -14.80 -12.12
N ALA A 77 16.95 -14.51 -11.73
CA ALA A 77 18.13 -15.25 -12.17
C ALA A 77 18.09 -16.70 -11.69
N VAL A 78 17.78 -16.94 -10.41
CA VAL A 78 17.62 -18.27 -9.82
C VAL A 78 16.48 -19.03 -10.50
N ALA A 79 15.34 -18.37 -10.79
CA ALA A 79 14.23 -18.98 -11.49
C ALA A 79 14.60 -19.37 -12.93
N LYS A 80 15.34 -18.51 -13.65
CA LYS A 80 15.88 -18.80 -14.98
C LYS A 80 16.86 -19.97 -14.95
N GLU A 81 17.75 -20.02 -13.96
CA GLU A 81 18.71 -21.10 -13.78
C GLU A 81 18.02 -22.43 -13.45
N LEU A 82 17.03 -22.41 -12.53
CA LEU A 82 16.20 -23.57 -12.21
C LEU A 82 15.40 -24.05 -13.42
N PHE A 83 14.90 -23.13 -14.24
CA PHE A 83 14.21 -23.47 -15.49
C PHE A 83 15.16 -24.14 -16.49
N ILE A 84 16.36 -23.60 -16.69
CA ILE A 84 17.34 -24.17 -17.61
C ILE A 84 17.80 -25.55 -17.12
N THR A 85 18.12 -25.69 -15.83
CA THR A 85 18.59 -26.95 -15.25
C THR A 85 17.50 -28.04 -15.22
N ARG A 86 16.27 -27.72 -14.82
CA ARG A 86 15.18 -28.72 -14.75
C ARG A 86 14.45 -28.95 -16.06
N ALA A 87 14.15 -27.91 -16.83
CA ALA A 87 13.29 -28.04 -18.01
C ALA A 87 14.06 -28.35 -19.31
N LEU A 88 15.34 -27.93 -19.42
CA LEU A 88 16.13 -28.13 -20.63
C LEU A 88 17.21 -29.22 -20.52
N LEU A 89 17.80 -29.41 -19.34
CA LEU A 89 18.95 -30.32 -19.15
C LEU A 89 18.58 -31.71 -18.60
N THR A 90 17.34 -31.94 -18.15
CA THR A 90 16.91 -33.25 -17.65
C THR A 90 16.05 -33.96 -18.70
N ASP A 91 16.52 -35.11 -19.22
CA ASP A 91 15.93 -35.85 -20.36
C ASP A 91 14.54 -36.46 -20.11
N ASN A 92 13.99 -36.30 -18.91
CA ASN A 92 12.57 -36.45 -18.70
C ASN A 92 12.02 -35.06 -18.40
N PRO A 93 11.11 -34.49 -19.23
CA PRO A 93 10.31 -33.38 -18.76
C PRO A 93 9.74 -33.85 -17.42
N PRO A 94 9.76 -33.03 -16.35
CA PRO A 94 9.06 -33.40 -15.15
C PRO A 94 7.64 -33.70 -15.61
N ASN A 95 7.28 -34.99 -15.62
CA ASN A 95 5.89 -35.38 -15.54
C ASN A 95 5.52 -34.94 -14.13
N THR A 96 5.32 -33.63 -13.97
CA THR A 96 4.38 -33.09 -13.03
C THR A 96 3.10 -33.81 -13.40
N SER A 97 2.90 -34.96 -12.76
CA SER A 97 1.67 -35.70 -12.82
C SER A 97 0.60 -34.66 -12.55
N ASP A 98 -0.46 -34.63 -13.37
CA ASP A 98 -1.56 -33.68 -13.14
C ASP A 98 -2.03 -33.75 -11.68
N VAL A 99 -1.86 -34.92 -11.03
CA VAL A 99 -2.06 -35.15 -9.60
C VAL A 99 -1.17 -34.29 -8.69
N GLU A 100 0.13 -34.13 -8.96
CA GLU A 100 1.04 -33.29 -8.18
C GLU A 100 0.76 -31.79 -8.39
N VAL A 101 0.44 -31.39 -9.62
CA VAL A 101 0.02 -30.00 -9.91
C VAL A 101 -1.28 -29.68 -9.17
N HIS A 102 -2.24 -30.60 -9.17
CA HIS A 102 -3.48 -30.43 -8.42
C HIS A 102 -3.24 -30.38 -6.91
N LYS A 103 -2.36 -31.21 -6.35
CA LYS A 103 -2.00 -31.15 -4.92
C LYS A 103 -1.32 -29.83 -4.55
N LEU A 104 -0.35 -29.39 -5.34
CA LEU A 104 0.33 -28.11 -5.11
C LEU A 104 -0.62 -26.92 -5.29
N SER A 105 -1.54 -27.00 -6.25
CA SER A 105 -2.59 -25.98 -6.41
C SER A 105 -3.52 -25.93 -5.20
N ALA A 106 -3.88 -27.08 -4.62
CA ALA A 106 -4.71 -27.13 -3.42
C ALA A 106 -4.00 -26.56 -2.19
N ILE A 107 -2.70 -26.84 -2.04
CA ILE A 107 -1.86 -26.27 -0.97
C ILE A 107 -1.70 -24.76 -1.16
N ASN A 108 -1.48 -24.28 -2.39
CA ASN A 108 -1.41 -22.86 -2.68
C ASN A 108 -2.73 -22.15 -2.39
N VAL A 109 -3.88 -22.77 -2.69
CA VAL A 109 -5.19 -22.21 -2.35
C VAL A 109 -5.36 -22.12 -0.83
N GLU A 110 -4.88 -23.10 -0.07
CA GLU A 110 -4.94 -23.06 1.39
C GLU A 110 -4.01 -21.99 1.98
N PHE A 111 -2.79 -21.83 1.45
CA PHE A 111 -1.90 -20.74 1.86
C PHE A 111 -2.40 -19.37 1.43
N GLU A 112 -3.00 -19.24 0.25
CA GLU A 112 -3.68 -18.02 -0.17
C GLU A 112 -4.83 -17.69 0.77
N LYS A 113 -5.57 -18.69 1.24
CA LYS A 113 -6.63 -18.52 2.23
C LYS A 113 -6.08 -18.09 3.60
N GLN A 114 -5.01 -18.73 4.09
CA GLN A 114 -4.37 -18.36 5.35
C GLN A 114 -3.76 -16.95 5.30
N LEU A 115 -3.14 -16.58 4.18
CA LEU A 115 -2.63 -15.22 3.95
C LEU A 115 -3.76 -14.20 3.86
N GLN A 116 -4.90 -14.56 3.28
CA GLN A 116 -6.10 -13.71 3.28
C GLN A 116 -6.66 -13.53 4.69
N GLU A 117 -6.72 -14.60 5.49
CA GLU A 117 -7.17 -14.53 6.88
C GLU A 117 -6.22 -13.71 7.75
N LEU A 118 -4.90 -13.89 7.61
CA LEU A 118 -3.90 -13.14 8.36
C LEU A 118 -3.88 -11.66 7.96
N ASN A 119 -3.94 -11.34 6.66
CA ASN A 119 -4.04 -9.95 6.21
C ASN A 119 -5.36 -9.30 6.64
N ALA A 120 -6.45 -10.07 6.75
CA ALA A 120 -7.70 -9.57 7.32
C ALA A 120 -7.54 -9.24 8.80
N SER A 121 -6.85 -10.07 9.57
CA SER A 121 -6.54 -9.81 10.99
C SER A 121 -5.66 -8.57 11.17
N ILE A 122 -4.60 -8.44 10.36
CA ILE A 122 -3.71 -7.27 10.43
C ILE A 122 -4.49 -5.99 10.10
N ALA A 123 -5.35 -6.02 9.07
CA ALA A 123 -6.17 -4.87 8.73
C ALA A 123 -7.20 -4.51 9.82
N THR A 124 -7.72 -5.50 10.56
CA THR A 124 -8.58 -5.22 11.72
C THR A 124 -7.79 -4.60 12.87
N ASP A 125 -6.59 -5.09 13.13
CA ASP A 125 -5.75 -4.58 14.21
C ASP A 125 -5.29 -3.14 13.90
N GLU A 126 -4.90 -2.84 12.65
CA GLU A 126 -4.57 -1.48 12.23
C GLU A 126 -5.76 -0.52 12.35
N ALA A 127 -6.96 -0.97 12.01
CA ALA A 127 -8.16 -0.14 12.14
C ALA A 127 -8.51 0.16 13.60
N THR A 128 -8.37 -0.82 14.50
CA THR A 128 -8.62 -0.61 15.93
C THR A 128 -7.57 0.32 16.55
N ILE A 129 -6.30 0.19 16.17
CA ILE A 129 -5.23 1.08 16.62
C ILE A 129 -5.51 2.52 16.18
N LEU A 130 -5.96 2.72 14.93
CA LEU A 130 -6.29 4.05 14.43
C LEU A 130 -7.51 4.66 15.13
N GLU A 131 -8.56 3.90 15.39
CA GLU A 131 -9.72 4.37 16.14
C GLU A 131 -9.35 4.73 17.59
N MET A 132 -8.62 3.86 18.28
CA MET A 132 -8.12 4.14 19.63
C MET A 132 -7.23 5.38 19.68
N SER A 133 -6.41 5.61 18.65
CA SER A 133 -5.57 6.81 18.57
C SER A 133 -6.38 8.10 18.43
N GLN A 134 -7.47 8.06 17.65
CA GLN A 134 -8.36 9.22 17.47
C GLN A 134 -9.17 9.51 18.73
N GLU A 135 -9.65 8.48 19.44
CA GLU A 135 -10.32 8.66 20.72
C GLU A 135 -9.39 9.24 21.78
N LEU A 136 -8.13 8.78 21.81
CA LEU A 136 -7.12 9.28 22.75
C LEU A 136 -6.76 10.75 22.48
N GLU A 137 -6.66 11.13 21.21
CA GLU A 137 -6.44 12.53 20.79
C GLU A 137 -7.61 13.43 21.22
N LEU A 138 -8.86 12.99 20.99
CA LEU A 138 -10.05 13.72 21.42
C LEU A 138 -10.12 13.86 22.95
N GLY A 139 -9.84 12.79 23.69
CA GLY A 139 -9.78 12.82 25.14
C GLY A 139 -8.69 13.75 25.67
N TYR A 140 -7.52 13.76 25.03
CA TYR A 140 -6.44 14.69 25.37
C TYR A 140 -6.86 16.15 25.15
N ASP A 141 -7.48 16.47 24.03
CA ASP A 141 -7.99 17.81 23.73
C ASP A 141 -9.05 18.28 24.73
N GLU A 142 -9.96 17.40 25.14
CA GLU A 142 -10.96 17.71 26.17
C GLU A 142 -10.32 17.96 27.54
N THR A 143 -9.32 17.16 27.94
CA THR A 143 -8.61 17.38 29.20
C THR A 143 -7.82 18.69 29.20
N ILE A 144 -7.23 19.10 28.07
CA ILE A 144 -6.60 20.43 27.95
C ILE A 144 -7.65 21.54 28.07
N LYS A 145 -8.80 21.43 27.40
CA LYS A 145 -9.86 22.44 27.48
C LYS A 145 -10.39 22.59 28.90
N THR A 146 -10.64 21.48 29.60
CA THR A 146 -11.08 21.52 30.99
C THR A 146 -10.01 22.05 31.93
N PHE A 147 -8.74 21.69 31.73
CA PHE A 147 -7.63 22.22 32.52
C PHE A 147 -7.44 23.72 32.33
N THR A 148 -7.49 24.21 31.08
CA THR A 148 -7.39 25.66 30.80
C THR A 148 -8.58 26.43 31.37
N GLN A 149 -9.79 25.88 31.35
CA GLN A 149 -10.95 26.46 31.98
C GLN A 149 -10.83 26.47 33.51
N SER A 150 -10.36 25.38 34.12
CA SER A 150 -10.11 25.30 35.55
C SER A 150 -9.07 26.33 36.00
N ARG A 151 -8.01 26.53 35.21
CA ARG A 151 -7.01 27.57 35.47
C ARG A 151 -7.58 28.99 35.38
N LYS A 152 -8.49 29.25 34.43
CA LYS A 152 -9.19 30.54 34.36
C LYS A 152 -10.05 30.78 35.60
N LEU A 153 -10.83 29.78 36.00
CA LEU A 153 -11.66 29.85 37.21
C LEU A 153 -10.81 30.04 38.47
N MET A 154 -9.65 29.38 38.58
CA MET A 154 -8.73 29.60 39.69
C MET A 154 -8.19 31.03 39.75
N ASN A 155 -7.87 31.63 38.59
CA ASN A 155 -7.48 33.03 38.53
C ASN A 155 -8.65 33.95 38.95
N GLU A 156 -9.86 33.69 38.44
CA GLU A 156 -11.05 34.46 38.83
C GLU A 156 -11.35 34.34 40.33
N ILE A 157 -11.17 33.16 40.93
CA ILE A 157 -11.30 32.97 42.38
C ILE A 157 -10.24 33.78 43.12
N ALA A 158 -8.98 33.77 42.68
CA ALA A 158 -7.92 34.55 43.30
C ALA A 158 -8.20 36.06 43.20
N ASP A 159 -8.71 36.54 42.06
CA ASP A 159 -9.11 37.93 41.86
C ASP A 159 -10.28 38.31 42.78
N LEU A 160 -11.31 37.44 42.88
CA LEU A 160 -12.44 37.63 43.79
C LEU A 160 -12.03 37.58 45.27
N GLU A 161 -11.09 36.71 45.65
CA GLU A 161 -10.54 36.67 47.00
C GLU A 161 -9.76 37.94 47.33
N LEU A 162 -9.07 38.52 46.34
CA LEU A 162 -8.38 39.79 46.47
C LEU A 162 -9.38 40.93 46.66
N GLU A 163 -10.42 41.00 45.83
CA GLU A 163 -11.52 41.97 45.95
C GLU A 163 -12.26 41.82 47.31
N LEU A 164 -12.50 40.59 47.75
CA LEU A 164 -13.13 40.30 49.04
C LEU A 164 -12.24 40.72 50.21
N ASN A 165 -10.92 40.52 50.11
CA ASN A 165 -9.99 41.01 51.11
C ASN A 165 -9.89 42.54 51.09
N GLU A 166 -9.89 43.18 49.93
CA GLU A 166 -9.99 44.64 49.81
C GLU A 166 -11.28 45.16 50.44
N LEU A 167 -12.42 44.51 50.17
CA LEU A 167 -13.71 44.85 50.80
C LEU A 167 -13.67 44.64 52.31
N LYS A 168 -13.03 43.57 52.82
CA LYS A 168 -12.85 43.36 54.26
C LYS A 168 -11.92 44.38 54.91
N ILE A 169 -10.87 44.82 54.21
CA ILE A 169 -9.95 45.86 54.68
C ILE A 169 -10.66 47.23 54.66
N ASN A 170 -11.46 47.49 53.63
CA ASN A 170 -12.28 48.70 53.50
C ASN A 170 -13.49 48.66 54.45
N GLN A 171 -13.95 47.48 54.87
CA GLN A 171 -14.81 47.27 56.03
C GLN A 171 -13.98 47.30 57.31
N THR A 172 -13.31 48.42 57.57
CA THR A 172 -13.04 48.78 58.96
C THR A 172 -14.39 48.89 59.69
N GLU A 173 -14.47 48.33 60.89
CA GLU A 173 -15.66 48.17 61.76
C GLU A 173 -16.49 49.46 62.05
N ASP A 174 -16.17 50.59 61.41
CA ASP A 174 -16.78 51.90 61.62
C ASP A 174 -17.58 52.44 60.40
N ASP A 175 -17.58 51.77 59.24
CA ASP A 175 -18.30 52.24 58.03
C ASP A 175 -19.54 51.40 57.64
N ALA A 176 -19.86 50.36 58.40
CA ALA A 176 -21.17 49.72 58.30
C ALA A 176 -22.17 50.54 59.12
N GLU A 177 -22.78 51.54 58.49
CA GLU A 177 -23.98 52.18 59.03
C GLU A 177 -24.95 51.05 59.40
N PRO A 178 -25.31 50.89 60.70
CA PRO A 178 -26.07 49.72 61.14
C PRO A 178 -27.40 49.72 60.43
N MET A 179 -27.54 48.77 59.49
CA MET A 179 -28.77 48.56 58.74
C MET A 179 -29.91 48.46 59.75
N THR A 180 -30.88 49.34 59.62
CA THR A 180 -32.00 49.39 60.56
C THR A 180 -32.78 48.09 60.48
N ILE A 181 -33.39 47.65 61.58
CA ILE A 181 -34.17 46.40 61.63
C ILE A 181 -35.20 46.32 60.49
N ALA A 182 -35.72 47.48 60.05
CA ALA A 182 -36.63 47.62 58.92
C ALA A 182 -36.01 47.18 57.58
N GLU A 183 -34.76 47.54 57.30
CA GLU A 183 -34.05 47.19 56.07
C GLU A 183 -33.70 45.70 56.04
N VAL A 184 -33.31 45.13 57.18
CA VAL A 184 -33.07 43.67 57.31
C VAL A 184 -34.36 42.90 57.07
N THR A 185 -35.49 43.37 57.61
CA THR A 185 -36.79 42.72 57.34
C THR A 185 -37.20 42.80 55.88
N GLN A 186 -36.90 43.90 55.19
CA GLN A 186 -37.17 44.02 53.75
C GLN A 186 -36.33 43.03 52.93
N VAL A 187 -35.04 42.92 53.21
CA VAL A 187 -34.15 41.98 52.51
C VAL A 187 -34.57 40.53 52.75
N VAL A 188 -34.97 40.17 53.97
CA VAL A 188 -35.48 38.82 54.26
C VAL A 188 -36.75 38.53 53.49
N THR A 189 -37.71 39.47 53.43
CA THR A 189 -38.93 39.28 52.64
C THR A 189 -38.65 39.17 51.14
N GLU A 190 -37.65 39.89 50.62
CA GLU A 190 -37.22 39.78 49.22
C GLU A 190 -36.68 38.38 48.92
N TYR A 191 -35.86 37.82 49.81
CA TYR A 191 -35.32 36.47 49.66
C TYR A 191 -36.38 35.37 49.82
N GLU A 192 -37.34 35.54 50.73
CA GLU A 192 -38.47 34.62 50.87
C GLU A 192 -39.32 34.61 49.60
N ASN A 193 -39.57 35.77 48.99
CA ASN A 193 -40.28 35.89 47.72
C ASN A 193 -39.50 35.21 46.58
N GLN A 194 -38.18 35.38 46.50
CA GLN A 194 -37.34 34.75 45.48
C GLN A 194 -37.30 33.21 45.63
N LEU A 195 -37.23 32.71 46.87
CA LEU A 195 -37.28 31.28 47.14
C LEU A 195 -38.64 30.69 46.76
N GLN A 196 -39.72 31.41 47.05
CA GLN A 196 -41.06 31.00 46.64
C GLN A 196 -41.19 30.96 45.11
N GLU A 197 -40.71 31.98 44.40
CA GLU A 197 -40.71 32.02 42.93
C GLU A 197 -39.88 30.87 42.32
N MET A 198 -38.70 30.58 42.87
CA MET A 198 -37.88 29.45 42.44
C MET A 198 -38.58 28.10 42.67
N ASN A 199 -39.27 27.94 43.80
CA ASN A 199 -39.98 26.72 44.12
C ASN A 199 -41.20 26.52 43.20
N GLU A 200 -41.94 27.59 42.88
CA GLU A 200 -43.02 27.57 41.91
C GLU A 200 -42.53 27.17 40.51
N ARG A 201 -41.38 27.72 40.06
CA ARG A 201 -40.74 27.33 38.79
C ARG A 201 -40.28 25.87 38.77
N LEU A 202 -39.79 25.36 39.90
CA LEU A 202 -39.35 23.97 40.02
C LEU A 202 -40.52 22.99 39.93
N VAL A 203 -41.63 23.30 40.61
CA VAL A 203 -42.87 22.51 40.52
C VAL A 203 -43.46 22.56 39.11
N ALA A 204 -43.45 23.71 38.44
CA ALA A 204 -43.86 23.84 37.04
C ALA A 204 -43.02 22.97 36.10
N ASN A 205 -41.68 23.03 36.23
CA ASN A 205 -40.77 22.20 35.43
C ASN A 205 -40.94 20.69 35.70
N GLN A 206 -41.17 20.29 36.95
CA GLN A 206 -41.43 18.89 37.29
C GLN A 206 -42.71 18.34 36.65
N GLN A 207 -43.70 19.20 36.39
CA GLN A 207 -44.93 18.84 35.70
C GLN A 207 -44.79 18.88 34.17
N GLU A 208 -43.98 19.80 33.64
CA GLU A 208 -43.81 20.03 32.20
C GLU A 208 -42.90 18.97 31.54
N VAL A 209 -41.80 18.59 32.19
CA VAL A 209 -40.84 17.59 31.68
C VAL A 209 -41.48 16.24 31.30
N PRO A 210 -42.33 15.60 32.13
CA PRO A 210 -42.97 14.34 31.74
C PRO A 210 -43.99 14.52 30.60
N GLN A 211 -44.65 15.68 30.49
CA GLN A 211 -45.58 15.97 29.39
C GLN A 211 -44.84 16.14 28.06
N LEU A 212 -43.71 16.85 28.07
CA LEU A 212 -42.83 17.00 26.90
C LEU A 212 -42.23 15.65 26.46
N LYS A 213 -41.80 14.82 27.42
CA LYS A 213 -41.31 13.47 27.11
C LYS A 213 -42.38 12.58 26.48
N ALA A 214 -43.63 12.68 26.94
CA ALA A 214 -44.74 11.94 26.35
C ALA A 214 -45.10 12.45 24.95
N LEU A 215 -45.07 13.77 24.73
CA LEU A 215 -45.33 14.40 23.44
C LEU A 215 -44.32 13.98 22.36
N HIS A 216 -43.03 13.91 22.71
CA HIS A 216 -41.95 13.62 21.77
C HIS A 216 -41.57 12.13 21.66
N LEU A 217 -42.31 11.25 22.33
CA LEU A 217 -42.04 9.82 22.28
C LEU A 217 -42.27 9.23 20.87
N SER A 218 -43.25 9.74 20.13
CA SER A 218 -43.49 9.35 18.73
C SER A 218 -42.37 9.81 17.81
N ASP A 219 -41.89 11.04 18.01
CA ASP A 219 -40.82 11.63 17.21
C ASP A 219 -39.51 10.87 17.44
N SER A 220 -39.21 10.52 18.68
CA SER A 220 -38.04 9.71 19.04
C SER A 220 -38.06 8.34 18.36
N LYS A 221 -39.24 7.69 18.30
CA LYS A 221 -39.39 6.40 17.60
C LYS A 221 -39.28 6.54 16.07
N ALA A 222 -39.81 7.63 15.50
CA ALA A 222 -39.69 7.91 14.07
C ALA A 222 -38.23 8.19 13.67
N VAL A 223 -37.47 8.89 14.52
CA VAL A 223 -36.03 9.12 14.33
C VAL A 223 -35.27 7.80 14.33
N GLU A 224 -35.58 6.87 15.25
CA GLU A 224 -34.90 5.58 15.24
C GLU A 224 -35.28 4.67 14.05
N GLN A 225 -36.51 4.73 13.58
CA GLN A 225 -36.88 4.07 12.31
C GLN A 225 -36.09 4.63 11.13
N LEU A 226 -35.95 5.95 11.02
CA LEU A 226 -35.17 6.59 9.97
C LEU A 226 -33.67 6.24 10.07
N ARG A 227 -33.15 6.01 11.27
CA ARG A 227 -31.77 5.56 11.52
C ARG A 227 -31.52 4.15 10.97
N VAL A 228 -32.47 3.25 11.16
CA VAL A 228 -32.43 1.88 10.62
C VAL A 228 -32.57 1.87 9.09
N GLU A 229 -33.49 2.68 8.53
CA GLU A 229 -33.66 2.82 7.07
C GLU A 229 -32.40 3.40 6.40
N ARG A 230 -31.75 4.39 7.03
CA ARG A 230 -30.47 4.95 6.56
C ARG A 230 -29.36 3.89 6.52
N HIS A 231 -29.22 3.07 7.57
CA HIS A 231 -28.23 1.98 7.62
C HIS A 231 -28.44 0.95 6.50
N ALA A 232 -29.69 0.68 6.12
CA ALA A 232 -30.02 -0.22 5.01
C ALA A 232 -29.66 0.38 3.63
N VAL A 233 -29.91 1.68 3.44
CA VAL A 233 -29.56 2.41 2.21
C VAL A 233 -28.04 2.58 2.06
N GLU A 234 -27.30 2.89 3.13
CA GLU A 234 -25.83 2.99 3.13
C GLU A 234 -25.15 1.65 2.83
N LYS A 235 -25.71 0.53 3.32
CA LYS A 235 -25.24 -0.82 2.99
C LYS A 235 -25.45 -1.16 1.51
N ALA A 236 -26.62 -0.84 0.95
CA ALA A 236 -26.92 -1.06 -0.47
C ALA A 236 -26.11 -0.17 -1.41
N GLU A 237 -25.84 1.08 -1.03
CA GLU A 237 -25.00 2.00 -1.81
C GLU A 237 -23.51 1.64 -1.71
N GLY A 238 -23.05 1.15 -0.55
CA GLY A 238 -21.69 0.61 -0.35
C GLY A 238 -21.40 -0.60 -1.25
N ASP A 239 -22.35 -1.51 -1.40
CA ASP A 239 -22.24 -2.67 -2.31
C ASP A 239 -22.22 -2.24 -3.79
N ARG A 240 -22.97 -1.20 -4.15
CA ARG A 240 -22.98 -0.63 -5.51
C ARG A 240 -21.66 0.10 -5.83
N ARG A 241 -21.02 0.74 -4.85
CA ARG A 241 -19.70 1.42 -5.03
C ARG A 241 -18.53 0.42 -5.06
N ARG A 242 -18.58 -0.68 -4.32
CA ARG A 242 -17.54 -1.73 -4.35
C ARG A 242 -17.53 -2.53 -5.65
N THR A 243 -18.69 -2.79 -6.26
CA THR A 243 -18.78 -3.51 -7.55
C THR A 243 -18.29 -2.67 -8.75
N LEU A 244 -18.49 -1.35 -8.73
CA LEU A 244 -18.00 -0.44 -9.78
C LEU A 244 -16.50 -0.11 -9.65
N SER A 245 -15.92 -0.20 -8.45
CA SER A 245 -14.49 0.08 -8.21
C SER A 245 -13.59 -1.17 -8.34
N SER A 246 -14.11 -2.38 -8.15
CA SER A 246 -13.33 -3.63 -8.28
C SER A 246 -13.16 -4.12 -9.71
N GLN A 247 -14.03 -3.74 -10.67
CA GLN A 247 -13.87 -4.12 -12.08
C GLN A 247 -12.61 -3.55 -12.74
N ILE A 248 -11.95 -2.54 -12.15
CA ILE A 248 -10.74 -1.91 -12.70
C ILE A 248 -9.44 -2.58 -12.19
N ARG A 249 -9.49 -3.46 -11.17
CA ARG A 249 -8.34 -4.28 -10.73
C ARG A 249 -8.63 -5.76 -10.93
N GLY A 250 -8.77 -6.18 -12.19
CA GLY A 250 -8.90 -7.58 -12.55
C GLY A 250 -7.71 -8.42 -12.06
N GLY A 251 -8.01 -9.63 -11.57
CA GLY A 251 -7.06 -10.59 -11.00
C GLY A 251 -5.89 -10.95 -11.93
N THR A 252 -4.90 -11.65 -11.40
CA THR A 252 -3.63 -12.01 -12.06
C THR A 252 -3.80 -12.53 -13.49
N LEU A 253 -4.90 -13.23 -13.80
CA LEU A 253 -5.24 -13.65 -15.16
C LEU A 253 -5.48 -12.47 -16.13
N VAL A 254 -6.22 -11.44 -15.72
CA VAL A 254 -6.47 -10.21 -16.51
C VAL A 254 -5.18 -9.42 -16.69
N LYS A 255 -4.29 -9.39 -15.70
CA LYS A 255 -2.96 -8.79 -15.83
C LYS A 255 -2.08 -9.58 -16.81
N ILE A 256 -2.12 -10.91 -16.76
CA ILE A 256 -1.41 -11.78 -17.72
C ILE A 256 -1.99 -11.61 -19.13
N GLU A 257 -3.31 -11.55 -19.28
CA GLU A 257 -3.98 -11.31 -20.56
C GLU A 257 -3.67 -9.92 -21.11
N ALA A 258 -3.65 -8.89 -20.25
CA ALA A 258 -3.25 -7.53 -20.62
C ALA A 258 -1.77 -7.48 -21.01
N GLY A 259 -0.88 -8.15 -20.26
CA GLY A 259 0.54 -8.28 -20.58
C GLY A 259 0.78 -9.05 -21.88
N LEU A 260 0.02 -10.11 -22.12
CA LEU A 260 0.05 -10.90 -23.34
C LEU A 260 -0.51 -10.12 -24.53
N THR A 261 -1.53 -9.29 -24.32
CA THR A 261 -2.08 -8.37 -25.32
C THR A 261 -1.09 -7.27 -25.67
N TRP A 262 -0.46 -6.67 -24.66
CA TRP A 262 0.62 -5.70 -24.84
C TRP A 262 1.81 -6.33 -25.58
N PHE A 263 2.26 -7.51 -25.16
CA PHE A 263 3.35 -8.24 -25.82
C PHE A 263 3.01 -8.57 -27.28
N LYS A 264 1.78 -9.05 -27.56
CA LYS A 264 1.31 -9.27 -28.93
C LYS A 264 1.28 -7.97 -29.74
N SER A 265 0.89 -6.86 -29.13
CA SER A 265 0.88 -5.54 -29.77
C SER A 265 2.29 -5.06 -30.10
N VAL A 266 3.20 -5.05 -29.13
CA VAL A 266 4.61 -4.68 -29.31
C VAL A 266 5.29 -5.59 -30.34
N ARG A 267 5.05 -6.91 -30.28
CA ARG A 267 5.54 -7.86 -31.28
C ARG A 267 5.04 -7.52 -32.68
N ARG A 268 3.75 -7.21 -32.86
CA ARG A 268 3.21 -6.81 -34.17
C ARG A 268 3.82 -5.51 -34.67
N THR A 269 3.97 -4.51 -33.80
CA THR A 269 4.61 -3.23 -34.15
C THR A 269 6.06 -3.44 -34.57
N TYR A 270 6.80 -4.29 -33.85
CA TYR A 270 8.18 -4.64 -34.17
C TYR A 270 8.30 -5.49 -35.45
N GLN A 271 7.36 -6.41 -35.67
CA GLN A 271 7.27 -7.15 -36.94
C GLN A 271 7.00 -6.18 -38.11
N ALA A 272 6.05 -5.26 -37.94
CA ALA A 272 5.72 -4.26 -38.95
C ALA A 272 6.88 -3.30 -39.23
N SER A 273 7.63 -2.86 -38.20
CA SER A 273 8.78 -1.97 -38.39
C SER A 273 9.94 -2.65 -39.12
N MET A 274 10.07 -3.97 -39.02
CA MET A 274 11.02 -4.78 -39.78
C MET A 274 10.44 -5.33 -41.09
N GLY A 275 9.19 -5.01 -41.43
CA GLY A 275 8.51 -5.57 -42.61
C GLY A 275 8.24 -7.07 -42.54
N ILE A 276 8.31 -7.72 -41.38
CA ILE A 276 8.03 -9.16 -41.23
C ILE A 276 6.52 -9.41 -41.36
N ILE A 277 6.12 -10.16 -42.39
CA ILE A 277 4.75 -10.61 -42.63
C ILE A 277 4.44 -11.85 -41.80
N SER A 278 5.34 -12.84 -41.83
CA SER A 278 5.11 -14.10 -41.12
C SER A 278 6.41 -14.76 -40.66
N ILE A 279 6.31 -15.52 -39.58
CA ILE A 279 7.38 -16.35 -39.05
C ILE A 279 6.81 -17.77 -38.91
N GLY A 280 7.35 -18.70 -39.67
CA GLY A 280 6.95 -20.11 -39.68
C GLY A 280 8.10 -21.01 -39.26
N PHE A 281 7.76 -22.14 -38.66
CA PHE A 281 8.72 -23.18 -38.30
C PHE A 281 8.40 -24.45 -39.09
N VAL A 282 9.42 -25.10 -39.65
CA VAL A 282 9.29 -26.32 -40.44
C VAL A 282 10.22 -27.40 -39.87
N GLY A 283 9.69 -28.58 -39.56
CA GLY A 283 10.43 -29.70 -38.98
C GLY A 283 9.60 -30.56 -38.01
N PRO A 284 10.16 -31.64 -37.45
CA PRO A 284 9.54 -32.47 -36.40
C PRO A 284 9.36 -31.66 -35.09
N PRO A 285 8.71 -32.21 -34.04
CA PRO A 285 7.69 -31.52 -33.21
C PRO A 285 8.04 -30.08 -32.80
N ARG A 286 7.03 -29.22 -32.63
CA ARG A 286 7.11 -27.76 -32.36
C ARG A 286 8.15 -27.29 -31.33
N SER A 287 8.68 -28.18 -30.49
CA SER A 287 9.77 -27.95 -29.54
C SER A 287 11.17 -27.91 -30.19
N LYS A 288 11.38 -28.51 -31.37
CA LYS A 288 12.67 -28.58 -32.07
C LYS A 288 12.53 -28.43 -33.60
N PRO A 289 12.19 -27.22 -34.10
CA PRO A 289 12.07 -26.99 -35.53
C PRO A 289 13.44 -26.95 -36.21
N ASP A 290 13.57 -27.64 -37.33
CA ASP A 290 14.84 -27.75 -38.08
C ASP A 290 15.06 -26.54 -38.99
N LYS A 291 13.98 -25.87 -39.39
CA LYS A 291 14.03 -24.67 -40.24
C LYS A 291 13.13 -23.57 -39.70
N LEU A 292 13.63 -22.34 -39.72
CA LEU A 292 12.87 -21.11 -39.50
C LEU A 292 12.66 -20.42 -40.85
N ARG A 293 11.40 -20.10 -41.16
CA ARG A 293 11.01 -19.31 -42.32
C ARG A 293 10.56 -17.94 -41.86
N VAL A 294 11.16 -16.89 -42.38
CA VAL A 294 10.77 -15.51 -42.10
C VAL A 294 10.42 -14.84 -43.42
N THR A 295 9.15 -14.47 -43.60
CA THR A 295 8.68 -13.78 -44.81
C THR A 295 8.60 -12.29 -44.52
N PHE A 296 9.22 -11.50 -45.38
CA PHE A 296 9.27 -10.04 -45.30
C PHE A 296 8.54 -9.39 -46.48
N SER A 297 7.91 -8.25 -46.23
CA SER A 297 7.42 -7.34 -47.26
C SER A 297 8.55 -6.44 -47.74
N LEU A 298 8.68 -6.33 -49.05
CA LEU A 298 9.61 -5.42 -49.72
C LEU A 298 8.85 -4.25 -50.33
N ARG A 299 9.60 -3.25 -50.79
CA ARG A 299 9.03 -2.14 -51.56
C ARG A 299 8.39 -2.73 -52.83
N HIS A 300 7.21 -2.23 -53.20
CA HIS A 300 6.44 -2.65 -54.40
C HIS A 300 5.65 -3.98 -54.30
N SER A 301 5.23 -4.39 -53.09
CA SER A 301 4.40 -5.59 -52.85
C SER A 301 5.08 -6.94 -53.15
N LEU A 302 6.41 -6.95 -53.29
CA LEU A 302 7.19 -8.18 -53.38
C LEU A 302 7.40 -8.77 -51.99
N GLU A 303 7.38 -10.10 -51.89
CA GLU A 303 7.65 -10.82 -50.64
C GLU A 303 8.93 -11.63 -50.81
N ALA A 304 9.82 -11.57 -49.82
CA ALA A 304 11.00 -12.42 -49.74
C ALA A 304 10.91 -13.32 -48.51
N THR A 305 11.23 -14.60 -48.67
CA THR A 305 11.23 -15.55 -47.54
C THR A 305 12.64 -16.01 -47.26
N LEU A 306 13.17 -15.66 -46.10
CA LEU A 306 14.45 -16.19 -45.60
C LEU A 306 14.20 -17.54 -44.91
N VAL A 307 14.93 -18.55 -45.33
CA VAL A 307 14.96 -19.87 -44.70
C VAL A 307 16.28 -20.03 -43.97
N ILE A 308 16.20 -20.32 -42.67
CA ILE A 308 17.35 -20.55 -41.80
C ILE A 308 17.29 -22.00 -41.33
N GLU A 309 18.34 -22.77 -41.59
CA GLU A 309 18.43 -24.17 -41.19
C GLU A 309 19.29 -24.29 -39.93
N PHE A 310 18.85 -25.12 -38.99
CA PHE A 310 19.57 -25.38 -37.75
C PHE A 310 20.18 -26.78 -37.76
N LYS A 311 21.36 -26.91 -37.16
CA LYS A 311 22.03 -28.19 -36.92
C LYS A 311 22.26 -28.38 -35.42
N ASP A 312 21.96 -29.59 -34.94
CA ASP A 312 22.20 -29.98 -33.56
C ASP A 312 23.70 -30.13 -33.30
N LEU A 313 24.21 -29.50 -32.22
CA LEU A 313 25.53 -29.81 -31.69
C LEU A 313 25.37 -30.83 -30.55
N PRO A 314 25.84 -32.08 -30.73
CA PRO A 314 25.64 -33.15 -29.75
C PRO A 314 26.38 -32.93 -28.43
N GLN A 315 27.35 -32.01 -28.38
CA GLN A 315 28.17 -31.75 -27.18
C GLN A 315 27.57 -30.72 -26.21
N SER A 316 26.63 -29.89 -26.64
CA SER A 316 26.17 -28.73 -25.87
C SER A 316 24.64 -28.60 -25.80
N GLY A 317 23.89 -29.56 -26.34
CA GLY A 317 22.42 -29.55 -26.36
C GLY A 317 21.79 -28.36 -27.09
N THR A 318 22.60 -27.56 -27.77
CA THR A 318 22.25 -26.28 -28.38
C THR A 318 22.31 -26.38 -29.90
N ARG A 319 21.34 -25.74 -30.58
CA ARG A 319 21.30 -25.66 -32.04
C ARG A 319 22.12 -24.48 -32.53
N ARG A 320 22.92 -24.70 -33.56
CA ARG A 320 23.57 -23.62 -34.31
C ARG A 320 22.91 -23.44 -35.67
N ILE A 321 22.98 -22.22 -36.17
CA ILE A 321 22.64 -21.92 -37.56
C ILE A 321 23.60 -22.70 -38.45
N ALA A 322 23.07 -23.48 -39.38
CA ALA A 322 23.83 -24.29 -40.32
C ALA A 322 23.94 -23.59 -41.68
N SER A 323 22.84 -22.98 -42.13
CA SER A 323 22.78 -22.24 -43.38
C SER A 323 21.61 -21.25 -43.33
N ALA A 324 21.65 -20.21 -44.16
CA ALA A 324 20.46 -19.43 -44.47
C ALA A 324 20.46 -19.01 -45.94
N TYR A 325 19.28 -19.03 -46.57
CA TYR A 325 19.08 -18.69 -47.98
C TYR A 325 17.71 -18.05 -48.21
N LEU A 326 17.55 -17.32 -49.31
CA LEU A 326 16.25 -16.80 -49.74
C LEU A 326 15.50 -17.87 -50.55
N ASP A 327 14.30 -18.23 -50.10
CA ASP A 327 13.38 -19.07 -50.85
C ASP A 327 12.94 -18.32 -52.12
N GLN A 328 12.97 -19.00 -53.26
CA GLN A 328 12.53 -18.49 -54.57
C GLN A 328 13.27 -17.25 -55.11
N SER A 329 14.47 -16.93 -54.58
CA SER A 329 15.34 -15.89 -55.12
C SER A 329 16.63 -16.47 -55.71
N SER A 330 17.13 -15.86 -56.80
CA SER A 330 18.44 -16.19 -57.40
C SER A 330 19.58 -15.34 -56.84
N GLN A 331 19.28 -14.47 -55.87
CA GLN A 331 20.27 -13.62 -55.23
C GLN A 331 21.11 -14.39 -54.23
N ASP A 332 22.42 -14.25 -54.37
CA ASP A 332 23.37 -14.78 -53.43
C ASP A 332 23.44 -13.89 -52.18
N ILE A 333 23.09 -14.46 -51.02
CA ILE A 333 23.18 -13.82 -49.71
C ILE A 333 24.26 -14.43 -48.83
N GLU A 334 24.99 -15.44 -49.32
CA GLU A 334 26.08 -16.12 -48.61
C GLU A 334 27.11 -15.14 -47.99
N PRO A 335 27.64 -14.13 -48.70
CA PRO A 335 28.65 -13.23 -48.13
C PRO A 335 28.12 -12.36 -46.98
N ILE A 336 26.80 -12.21 -46.87
CA ILE A 336 26.15 -11.42 -45.82
C ILE A 336 25.85 -12.30 -44.62
N VAL A 337 25.51 -13.56 -44.86
CA VAL A 337 25.01 -14.49 -43.85
C VAL A 337 26.16 -15.21 -43.13
N GLU A 338 27.24 -15.56 -43.83
CA GLU A 338 28.43 -16.24 -43.28
C GLU A 338 28.95 -15.69 -41.94
N PRO A 339 29.18 -14.38 -41.77
CA PRO A 339 29.70 -13.85 -40.51
C PRO A 339 28.73 -14.04 -39.34
N TYR A 340 27.42 -14.08 -39.60
CA TYR A 340 26.41 -14.27 -38.56
C TYR A 340 26.14 -15.75 -38.26
N ILE A 341 26.33 -16.64 -39.24
CA ILE A 341 26.35 -18.09 -39.01
C ILE A 341 27.50 -18.45 -38.07
N ALA A 342 28.70 -17.92 -38.33
CA ALA A 342 29.88 -18.18 -37.49
C ALA A 342 29.67 -17.74 -36.03
N ASN A 343 28.99 -16.60 -35.83
CA ASN A 343 28.68 -16.04 -34.51
C ASN A 343 27.39 -16.59 -33.89
N ASN A 344 26.63 -17.41 -34.62
CA ASN A 344 25.32 -17.93 -34.22
C ASN A 344 24.31 -16.83 -33.79
N ASP A 345 24.37 -15.66 -34.43
CA ASP A 345 23.52 -14.50 -34.11
C ASP A 345 22.34 -14.40 -35.08
N LEU A 346 21.22 -15.00 -34.68
CA LEU A 346 19.99 -15.04 -35.47
C LEU A 346 19.38 -13.65 -35.69
N VAL A 347 19.41 -12.79 -34.67
CA VAL A 347 18.71 -11.49 -34.71
C VAL A 347 19.43 -10.55 -35.66
N THR A 348 20.76 -10.50 -35.57
CA THR A 348 21.57 -9.65 -36.44
C THR A 348 21.58 -10.19 -37.87
N LEU A 349 21.56 -11.52 -38.07
CA LEU A 349 21.39 -12.14 -39.39
C LEU A 349 20.09 -11.69 -40.06
N ILE A 350 18.95 -11.78 -39.36
CA ILE A 350 17.64 -11.37 -39.89
C ILE A 350 17.68 -9.88 -40.29
N ARG A 351 18.25 -9.02 -39.44
CA ARG A 351 18.37 -7.58 -39.74
C ARG A 351 19.26 -7.30 -40.95
N ALA A 352 20.40 -8.00 -41.07
CA ALA A 352 21.34 -7.83 -42.17
C ALA A 352 20.71 -8.24 -43.50
N VAL A 353 19.99 -9.37 -43.53
CA VAL A 353 19.26 -9.82 -44.73
C VAL A 353 18.11 -8.87 -45.06
N VAL A 354 17.32 -8.41 -44.09
CA VAL A 354 16.23 -7.43 -44.34
C VAL A 354 16.78 -6.13 -44.94
N HIS A 355 17.90 -5.63 -44.41
CA HIS A 355 18.53 -4.42 -44.92
C HIS A 355 19.06 -4.63 -46.35
N PHE A 356 19.71 -5.77 -46.62
CA PHE A 356 20.20 -6.10 -47.95
C PHE A 356 19.07 -6.22 -48.98
N VAL A 357 18.04 -7.00 -48.67
CA VAL A 357 16.90 -7.19 -49.58
C VAL A 357 16.06 -5.91 -49.72
N GLY A 358 16.04 -5.04 -48.72
CA GLY A 358 15.40 -3.72 -48.80
C GLY A 358 16.15 -2.68 -49.64
N GLN A 359 17.43 -2.93 -49.99
CA GLN A 359 18.23 -2.09 -50.89
C GLN A 359 18.13 -2.51 -52.36
N LEU A 360 17.58 -3.69 -52.62
CA LEU A 360 17.33 -4.27 -53.93
C LEU A 360 15.96 -3.82 -54.45
#